data_AF-A0A6I3QNF9-F1
#
_entry.id   AF-A0A6I3QNF9-F1
#
_cell.length_a   1.000
_cell.length_b   1.000
_cell.length_c   1.000
_cell.angle_alpha   90.00
_cell.angle_beta   90.00
_cell.angle_gamma   90.00
#
_symmetry.space_group_name_H-M   'P 1'
#
loop_
_entity.id
_entity.type
_entity.pdbx_description
1 polymer ?
#
loop_
_entity_poly.entity_id
_entity_poly.type
_entity_poly.pdbx_seq_one_letter_code
_entity_poly.pdbx_strand_id
1 'polypeptide(L)'
;MEQNSNSTNNIDYMADTKTSRTVLSFEELKVLRERKLTQEEADFSEEHLSIVWWFLNEYKLPADDWFDIVVLRYLLTVKRWFTLPQLRRYSFTTLAVSAMKSAVNTERRKQSRRPQTISLDASHKGTYGAPLVECLAG
;
A
#
# COMPACT_ATOMS: atom_id res chain seq x y z
N MET A 1 -46.20 16.75 25.36
CA MET A 1 -46.10 17.69 24.23
C MET A 1 -44.65 17.69 23.80
N GLU A 2 -44.35 16.78 22.85
CA GLU A 2 -43.85 17.09 21.49
C GLU A 2 -42.32 17.19 21.50
N GLN A 3 -41.52 16.16 21.18
CA GLN A 3 -41.35 15.44 19.90
C GLN A 3 -41.23 16.35 18.67
N ASN A 4 -39.99 16.53 18.17
CA ASN A 4 -39.68 16.50 16.73
C ASN A 4 -38.15 16.29 16.54
N SER A 5 -37.63 15.07 16.24
CA SER A 5 -37.33 14.50 14.89
C SER A 5 -36.56 15.46 13.94
N ASN A 6 -35.53 15.12 13.16
CA ASN A 6 -34.90 13.89 12.68
C ASN A 6 -33.53 14.28 12.06
N SER A 7 -32.51 13.43 12.14
CA SER A 7 -31.82 12.93 10.94
C SER A 7 -30.80 11.86 11.33
N THR A 8 -31.28 10.63 11.29
CA THR A 8 -30.52 9.38 11.26
C THR A 8 -29.46 9.39 10.17
N ASN A 9 -28.21 9.07 10.53
CA ASN A 9 -27.35 8.25 9.67
C ASN A 9 -26.91 7.03 10.48
N ASN A 10 -27.74 6.01 10.33
CA ASN A 10 -27.44 4.62 10.65
C ASN A 10 -26.11 4.23 10.01
N ILE A 11 -25.15 3.82 10.85
CA ILE A 11 -24.11 2.88 10.44
C ILE A 11 -24.20 1.70 11.40
N ASP A 12 -25.28 0.97 11.22
CA ASP A 12 -25.38 -0.42 11.61
C ASP A 12 -24.48 -1.23 10.65
N TYR A 13 -23.18 -1.28 10.97
CA TYR A 13 -22.27 -2.21 10.32
C TYR A 13 -22.25 -3.52 11.09
N MET A 14 -23.23 -4.36 10.74
CA MET A 14 -23.14 -5.82 10.69
C MET A 14 -22.90 -6.52 12.04
N ALA A 15 -23.99 -6.69 12.80
CA ALA A 15 -24.21 -7.96 13.47
C ALA A 15 -24.59 -9.01 12.41
N ASP A 16 -23.59 -9.62 11.75
CA ASP A 16 -23.81 -10.85 10.99
C ASP A 16 -22.62 -11.80 11.11
N THR A 17 -22.97 -13.00 11.57
CA THR A 17 -22.28 -14.28 11.57
C THR A 17 -20.75 -14.34 11.61
N LYS A 18 -20.32 -15.03 12.66
CA LYS A 18 -19.07 -15.78 12.90
C LYS A 18 -18.67 -16.66 11.70
N THR A 19 -18.41 -16.06 10.56
CA THR A 19 -18.02 -16.73 9.32
C THR A 19 -16.55 -16.43 9.09
N SER A 20 -15.80 -17.52 8.93
CA SER A 20 -14.38 -17.61 8.57
C SER A 20 -14.03 -16.88 7.26
N ARG A 21 -14.25 -15.57 7.18
CA ARG A 21 -13.95 -14.77 6.00
C ARG A 21 -12.48 -14.36 6.04
N THR A 22 -11.70 -14.88 5.08
CA THR A 22 -10.25 -14.65 4.97
C THR A 22 -9.90 -13.41 4.13
N VAL A 23 -10.89 -12.87 3.41
CA VAL A 23 -10.73 -11.81 2.41
C VAL A 23 -11.66 -10.65 2.72
N LEU A 24 -11.09 -9.45 2.82
CA LEU A 24 -11.83 -8.20 2.95
C LEU A 24 -12.29 -7.74 1.56
N SER A 25 -13.49 -7.20 1.47
CA SER A 25 -14.02 -6.51 0.30
C SER A 25 -13.19 -5.27 -0.04
N PHE A 26 -13.37 -4.75 -1.26
CA PHE A 26 -12.68 -3.53 -1.69
C PHE A 26 -12.99 -2.33 -0.79
N GLU A 27 -14.26 -2.14 -0.40
CA GLU A 27 -14.67 -1.03 0.46
C GLU A 27 -14.10 -1.16 1.87
N GLU A 28 -14.11 -2.35 2.47
CA GLU A 28 -13.47 -2.59 3.77
C GLU A 28 -11.97 -2.31 3.71
N LEU A 29 -11.28 -2.72 2.63
CA LEU A 29 -9.86 -2.43 2.43
C LEU A 29 -9.58 -0.94 2.26
N LYS A 30 -10.47 -0.21 1.58
CA LYS A 30 -10.36 1.23 1.38
C LYS A 30 -10.51 1.97 2.72
N VAL A 31 -11.57 1.68 3.46
CA VAL A 31 -11.81 2.24 4.81
C VAL A 31 -10.64 1.92 5.74
N LEU A 32 -10.15 0.67 5.75
CA LEU A 32 -9.03 0.26 6.58
C LEU A 32 -7.73 1.04 6.25
N ARG A 33 -7.50 1.33 4.96
CA ARG A 33 -6.34 2.11 4.52
C ARG A 33 -6.41 3.55 4.99
N GLU A 34 -7.56 4.20 4.81
CA GLU A 34 -7.77 5.63 5.07
C GLU A 34 -7.89 5.96 6.57
N ARG A 35 -8.40 5.03 7.37
CA ARG A 35 -8.48 5.12 8.84
C ARG A 35 -7.10 5.39 9.47
N LYS A 36 -7.03 6.22 10.53
CA LYS A 36 -5.82 6.35 11.37
C LYS A 36 -5.59 5.08 12.22
N LEU A 37 -4.33 4.78 12.55
CA LEU A 37 -4.02 3.67 13.47
C LEU A 37 -4.69 3.93 14.83
N THR A 38 -5.20 2.86 15.46
CA THR A 38 -5.57 2.94 16.88
C THR A 38 -4.30 3.02 17.73
N GLN A 39 -4.43 3.38 19.02
CA GLN A 39 -3.28 3.41 19.92
C GLN A 39 -2.59 2.05 20.01
N GLU A 40 -3.36 0.97 20.18
CA GLU A 40 -2.83 -0.40 20.24
C GLU A 40 -2.06 -0.79 18.98
N GLU A 41 -2.56 -0.41 17.79
CA GLU A 41 -1.87 -0.67 16.54
C GLU A 41 -0.60 0.16 16.40
N ALA A 42 -0.61 1.40 16.90
CA ALA A 42 0.55 2.28 16.89
C ALA A 42 1.65 1.72 17.79
N ASP A 43 1.33 1.36 19.04
CA ASP A 43 2.27 0.79 20.00
C ASP A 43 2.87 -0.52 19.47
N PHE A 44 2.03 -1.41 18.93
CA PHE A 44 2.48 -2.65 18.30
C PHE A 44 3.40 -2.39 17.09
N SER A 45 3.09 -1.36 16.30
CA SER A 45 3.88 -0.99 15.13
C SER A 45 5.25 -0.42 15.50
N GLU A 46 5.34 0.32 16.60
CA GLU A 46 6.60 0.84 17.10
C GLU A 46 7.51 -0.28 17.59
N GLU A 47 6.97 -1.21 18.39
CA GLU A 47 7.70 -2.37 18.91
C GLU A 47 8.29 -3.24 17.79
N HIS A 48 7.54 -3.42 16.71
CA HIS A 48 7.92 -4.29 15.60
C HIS A 48 8.57 -3.55 14.42
N LEU A 49 8.83 -2.24 14.53
CA LEU A 49 9.33 -1.43 13.41
C LEU A 49 10.70 -1.89 12.90
N SER A 50 11.51 -2.50 13.76
CA SER A 50 12.84 -3.03 13.42
C SER A 50 12.83 -4.00 12.23
N ILE A 51 11.72 -4.69 11.98
CA ILE A 51 11.56 -5.58 10.83
C ILE A 51 11.64 -4.85 9.49
N VAL A 52 11.23 -3.57 9.43
CA VAL A 52 11.27 -2.76 8.21
C VAL A 52 12.72 -2.48 7.85
N TRP A 53 13.54 -2.07 8.82
CA TRP A 53 14.96 -1.82 8.63
C TRP A 53 15.74 -3.09 8.28
N TRP A 54 15.45 -4.19 9.00
CA TRP A 54 16.02 -5.49 8.67
C TRP A 54 15.69 -5.90 7.23
N PHE A 55 14.42 -5.74 6.82
CA PHE A 55 13.97 -6.05 5.46
C PHE A 55 14.71 -5.23 4.41
N LEU A 56 14.81 -3.91 4.58
CA LEU A 56 15.53 -3.06 3.63
C LEU A 56 17.00 -3.49 3.47
N ASN A 57 17.68 -3.80 4.58
CA ASN A 57 19.07 -4.26 4.56
C ASN A 57 19.24 -5.65 3.92
N GLU A 58 18.32 -6.58 4.20
CA GLU A 58 18.33 -7.94 3.67
C GLU A 58 18.16 -7.93 2.14
N TYR A 59 17.21 -7.14 1.63
CA TYR A 59 16.92 -7.06 0.19
C TYR A 59 17.73 -6.02 -0.56
N LYS A 60 18.72 -5.38 0.09
CA LYS A 60 19.58 -4.34 -0.48
C LYS A 60 18.78 -3.22 -1.14
N LEU A 61 17.79 -2.73 -0.41
CA LEU A 61 16.90 -1.66 -0.83
C LEU A 61 17.33 -0.35 -0.14
N PRO A 62 17.86 0.64 -0.89
CA PRO A 62 18.16 1.96 -0.33
C PRO A 62 16.92 2.57 0.34
N ALA A 63 17.07 3.08 1.57
CA ALA A 63 15.96 3.61 2.33
C ALA A 63 15.30 4.81 1.62
N ASP A 64 16.10 5.67 1.01
CA ASP A 64 15.65 6.87 0.29
C ASP A 64 14.61 6.57 -0.80
N ASP A 65 14.73 5.40 -1.45
CA ASP A 65 13.83 4.99 -2.55
C ASP A 65 12.70 4.08 -2.10
N TRP A 66 12.93 3.29 -1.04
CA TRP A 66 12.07 2.14 -0.71
C TRP A 66 11.36 2.23 0.63
N PHE A 67 11.80 3.10 1.54
CA PHE A 67 11.25 3.15 2.90
C PHE A 67 9.74 3.37 2.90
N ASP A 68 9.25 4.37 2.18
CA ASP A 68 7.81 4.69 2.12
C ASP A 68 6.96 3.52 1.62
N ILE A 69 7.42 2.84 0.57
CA ILE A 69 6.69 1.72 -0.04
C ILE A 69 6.58 0.55 0.96
N VAL A 70 7.67 0.29 1.67
CA VAL A 70 7.79 -0.82 2.62
C VAL A 70 7.04 -0.50 3.91
N VAL A 71 7.23 0.68 4.50
CA VAL A 71 6.57 1.09 5.75
C VAL A 71 5.06 1.23 5.58
N LEU A 72 4.57 1.78 4.46
CA LEU A 72 3.13 1.87 4.20
C LEU A 72 2.49 0.49 4.09
N ARG A 73 3.20 -0.47 3.47
CA ARG A 73 2.72 -1.85 3.40
C ARG A 73 2.76 -2.54 4.76
N TYR A 74 3.79 -2.30 5.55
CA TYR A 74 3.93 -2.79 6.91
C TYR A 74 2.77 -2.33 7.79
N LEU A 75 2.48 -1.03 7.84
CA LEU A 75 1.38 -0.45 8.63
C LEU A 75 0.01 -0.99 8.19
N LEU A 76 -0.20 -1.18 6.88
CA LEU A 76 -1.42 -1.82 6.38
C LEU A 76 -1.52 -3.29 6.85
N THR A 77 -0.39 -3.97 6.99
CA THR A 77 -0.34 -5.36 7.49
C THR A 77 -0.66 -5.42 8.98
N VAL A 78 -0.18 -4.46 9.79
CA VAL A 78 -0.58 -4.30 11.20
C VAL A 78 -2.10 -4.19 11.31
N LYS A 79 -2.71 -3.25 10.58
CA LYS A 79 -4.17 -3.09 10.59
C LYS A 79 -4.92 -4.36 10.20
N ARG A 80 -4.47 -5.05 9.15
CA ARG A 80 -5.09 -6.32 8.71
C ARG A 80 -4.94 -7.43 9.75
N TRP A 81 -3.81 -7.49 10.43
CA TRP A 81 -3.53 -8.47 11.48
C TRP A 81 -4.45 -8.30 12.69
N PHE A 82 -4.73 -7.05 13.09
CA PHE A 82 -5.69 -6.76 14.16
C PHE A 82 -7.14 -7.02 13.72
N THR A 83 -7.48 -6.66 12.48
CA THR A 83 -8.85 -6.79 11.94
C THR A 83 -9.25 -8.24 11.64
N LEU A 84 -8.30 -9.10 11.26
CA LEU A 84 -8.56 -10.47 10.81
C LEU A 84 -7.91 -11.49 11.76
N PRO A 85 -8.64 -11.99 12.79
CA PRO A 85 -8.13 -12.98 13.72
C PRO A 85 -7.61 -14.26 13.04
N GLN A 86 -8.15 -14.60 11.86
CA GLN A 86 -7.71 -15.77 11.10
C GLN A 86 -6.26 -15.68 10.61
N LEU A 87 -5.73 -14.47 10.44
CA LEU A 87 -4.33 -14.28 10.06
C LEU A 87 -3.38 -14.72 11.18
N ARG A 88 -3.86 -14.79 12.44
CA ARG A 88 -3.07 -15.15 13.62
C ARG A 88 -2.53 -16.59 13.64
N ARG A 89 -2.88 -17.40 12.63
CA ARG A 89 -2.25 -18.70 12.39
C ARG A 89 -0.78 -18.59 11.97
N TYR A 90 -0.38 -17.50 11.33
CA TYR A 90 1.00 -17.23 10.92
C TYR A 90 1.62 -16.21 11.85
N SER A 91 2.94 -16.16 12.07
CA SER A 91 3.52 -15.04 12.82
C SER A 91 3.35 -13.71 12.09
N PHE A 92 3.21 -12.61 12.83
CA PHE A 92 3.11 -11.27 12.24
C PHE A 92 4.30 -10.96 11.32
N THR A 93 5.53 -11.30 11.75
CA THR A 93 6.76 -11.19 10.97
C THR A 93 6.64 -11.82 9.59
N THR A 94 6.11 -13.05 9.51
CA THR A 94 5.94 -13.78 8.25
C THR A 94 5.04 -13.03 7.29
N LEU A 95 3.91 -12.52 7.79
CA LEU A 95 2.96 -11.76 6.99
C LEU A 95 3.53 -10.42 6.54
N ALA A 96 4.21 -9.70 7.44
CA ALA A 96 4.83 -8.42 7.13
C ALA A 96 5.89 -8.59 6.02
N VAL A 97 6.80 -9.56 6.14
CA VAL A 97 7.82 -9.82 5.12
C VAL A 97 7.20 -10.18 3.77
N SER A 98 6.20 -11.07 3.76
CA SER A 98 5.51 -11.45 2.53
C SER A 98 4.80 -10.25 1.86
N ALA A 99 4.12 -9.43 2.67
CA ALA A 99 3.43 -8.24 2.21
C ALA A 99 4.41 -7.21 1.65
N MET A 100 5.51 -6.92 2.36
CA MET A 100 6.56 -5.99 1.93
C MET A 100 7.22 -6.45 0.62
N LYS A 101 7.53 -7.74 0.45
CA LYS A 101 8.00 -8.31 -0.83
C LYS A 101 7.02 -8.03 -1.97
N SER A 102 5.72 -8.26 -1.72
CA SER A 102 4.68 -8.01 -2.72
C SER A 102 4.62 -6.53 -3.13
N ALA A 103 4.74 -5.61 -2.16
CA ALA A 103 4.79 -4.17 -2.44
C ALA A 103 6.00 -3.78 -3.30
N VAL A 104 7.19 -4.29 -2.97
CA VAL A 104 8.42 -4.05 -3.75
C VAL A 104 8.25 -4.52 -5.19
N ASN A 105 7.78 -5.75 -5.39
CA ASN A 105 7.54 -6.29 -6.72
C ASN A 105 6.50 -5.48 -7.51
N THR A 106 5.46 -4.99 -6.83
CA THR A 106 4.45 -4.13 -7.44
C THR A 106 5.06 -2.81 -7.89
N GLU A 107 5.89 -2.17 -7.07
CA GLU A 107 6.53 -0.92 -7.48
C GLU A 107 7.54 -1.13 -8.61
N ARG A 108 8.35 -2.19 -8.57
CA ARG A 108 9.27 -2.51 -9.69
C ARG A 108 8.52 -2.65 -11.02
N ARG A 109 7.37 -3.33 -11.01
CA ARG A 109 6.49 -3.47 -12.19
C ARG A 109 5.89 -2.14 -12.62
N LYS A 110 5.60 -1.22 -11.68
CA LYS A 110 5.13 0.13 -12.02
C LYS A 110 6.25 0.94 -12.65
N GLN A 111 7.44 0.95 -12.05
CA GLN A 111 8.63 1.64 -12.56
C GLN A 111 8.99 1.14 -13.97
N SER A 112 8.96 -0.17 -14.22
CA SER A 112 9.25 -0.75 -15.55
C SER A 112 8.22 -0.39 -16.62
N ARG A 113 7.01 0.02 -16.23
CA ARG A 113 5.94 0.46 -17.13
C ARG A 113 5.92 1.98 -17.34
N ARG A 114 6.73 2.74 -16.60
CA ARG A 114 6.81 4.20 -16.79
C ARG A 114 7.47 4.47 -18.15
N PRO A 115 6.85 5.28 -19.02
CA PRO A 115 7.50 5.69 -20.27
C PRO A 115 8.85 6.34 -19.96
N GLN A 116 9.89 6.00 -20.72
CA GLN A 116 11.16 6.68 -20.58
C GLN A 116 10.99 8.12 -21.12
N THR A 117 11.11 9.11 -20.23
CA THR A 117 11.16 10.51 -20.63
C THR A 117 12.50 10.74 -21.32
N ILE A 118 12.47 10.78 -22.65
CA ILE A 118 13.59 11.23 -23.47
C ILE A 118 13.50 12.75 -23.64
N SER A 119 14.64 13.44 -23.65
CA SER A 119 14.67 14.85 -24.03
C SER A 119 14.19 14.99 -25.47
N LEU A 120 13.47 16.07 -25.78
CA LEU A 120 13.07 16.39 -27.15
C LEU A 120 14.30 16.69 -28.04
N ASP A 121 15.38 17.19 -27.40
CA ASP A 121 16.67 17.46 -28.02
C ASP A 121 17.58 16.22 -28.08
N ALA A 122 17.14 15.08 -27.52
CA ALA A 122 17.93 13.86 -27.58
C ALA A 122 17.99 13.35 -29.02
N SER A 123 19.21 13.16 -29.52
CA SER A 123 19.46 12.55 -30.82
C SER A 123 18.81 11.16 -30.87
N HIS A 124 17.77 11.01 -31.70
CA HIS A 124 17.05 9.76 -31.86
C HIS A 124 17.92 8.77 -32.65
N LYS A 125 18.26 7.62 -32.06
CA LYS A 125 19.00 6.56 -32.78
C LYS A 125 18.08 5.88 -33.80
N GLY A 126 18.06 6.36 -35.04
CA GLY A 126 17.35 5.68 -36.13
C GLY A 126 17.07 6.50 -37.39
N THR A 127 17.14 7.82 -37.32
CA THR A 127 16.97 8.72 -38.47
C THR A 127 18.15 9.69 -38.52
N TYR A 128 18.57 10.04 -39.72
CA TYR A 128 19.71 10.91 -40.01
C TYR A 128 19.64 12.23 -39.21
N GLY A 129 20.18 12.27 -37.99
CA GLY A 129 20.48 13.47 -37.20
C GLY A 129 19.33 14.41 -36.81
N ALA A 130 18.10 14.22 -37.31
CA ALA A 130 17.00 15.14 -37.06
C ALA A 130 16.47 14.99 -35.62
N PRO A 131 16.38 16.09 -34.84
CA PRO A 131 15.80 16.07 -33.50
C PRO A 131 14.29 15.79 -33.55
N LEU A 132 13.75 15.17 -32.49
CA LEU A 132 12.34 14.72 -32.45
C LEU A 132 11.32 15.86 -32.57
N VAL A 133 11.74 17.09 -32.25
CA VAL A 133 10.93 18.30 -32.44
C VAL A 133 10.49 18.50 -33.90
N GLU A 134 11.31 18.11 -34.87
CA GLU A 134 10.98 18.24 -36.30
C GLU A 134 9.88 17.26 -36.72
N CYS A 135 9.75 16.11 -36.06
CA CYS A 135 8.72 15.12 -36.36
C CYS A 135 7.32 15.52 -35.86
N LEU A 136 7.21 16.51 -34.96
CA LEU A 136 5.95 16.99 -34.39
C LEU A 136 5.42 18.26 -35.09
N ALA A 137 6.19 18.84 -36.00
CA ALA A 137 5.90 20.11 -36.67
C ALA A 137 5.18 19.96 -38.03
N GLY A 138 4.65 18.77 -38.34
CA GLY A 138 3.94 18.44 -39.60
C GLY A 138 2.44 18.29 -39.44
#